data_AF-A0A957D375-F1
#
_entry.id   AF-A0A957D375-F1
#
_cell.length_a   1.000
_cell.length_b   1.000
_cell.length_c   1.000
_cell.angle_alpha   90.00
_cell.angle_beta   90.00
_cell.angle_gamma   90.00
#
_symmetry.space_group_name_H-M   'P 1'
#
loop_
_entity.id
_entity.type
_entity.pdbx_description
1 polymer ?
#
loop_
_entity_poly.entity_id
_entity_poly.type
_entity_poly.pdbx_seq_one_letter_code
_entity_poly.pdbx_strand_id
1 'polypeptide(L)' 'LELVAAGTPTDYEEADAAHIFAQPAFKIQLDLGQGPGAETVWTSDLTHDYVTINADYRT' A
#
# COMPACT_ATOMS: atom_id res chain seq x y z
N LEU A 1 -12.21 3.53 2.32
CA LEU A 1 -12.28 3.81 0.88
C LEU A 1 -12.01 2.49 0.17
N GLU A 2 -12.98 1.98 -0.58
CA GLU A 2 -12.80 0.77 -1.40
C GLU A 2 -12.35 1.21 -2.79
N LEU A 3 -11.14 0.81 -3.19
CA LEU A 3 -10.54 1.22 -4.47
C LEU A 3 -10.85 0.24 -5.61
N VAL A 4 -11.03 -1.04 -5.27
CA VAL A 4 -11.24 -2.13 -6.22
C VAL A 4 -12.31 -3.06 -5.67
N ALA A 5 -13.31 -3.38 -6.49
CA ALA A 5 -14.35 -4.36 -6.21
C ALA A 5 -14.39 -5.38 -7.34
N ALA A 6 -14.45 -6.67 -7.01
CA ALA A 6 -14.49 -7.78 -7.97
C ALA A 6 -13.39 -7.74 -9.06
N GLY A 7 -12.20 -7.21 -8.72
CA GLY A 7 -11.06 -7.10 -9.64
C GLY A 7 -11.11 -5.89 -10.58
N THR A 8 -12.08 -4.99 -10.43
CA THR A 8 -12.20 -3.74 -11.21
C THR A 8 -12.16 -2.51 -10.31
N PRO A 9 -11.60 -1.37 -10.78
CA PRO A 9 -11.65 -0.11 -10.04
C PRO A 9 -13.09 0.30 -9.71
N THR A 10 -13.31 0.88 -8.54
CA THR A 10 -14.58 1.53 -8.18
C THR A 10 -14.59 2.98 -8.66
N ASP A 11 -15.75 3.64 -8.60
CA ASP A 11 -15.88 5.08 -8.90
C ASP A 11 -15.43 5.96 -7.72
N TYR A 12 -14.26 5.65 -7.15
CA TYR A 12 -13.70 6.44 -6.06
C TYR A 12 -13.06 7.74 -6.57
N GLU A 13 -13.03 8.77 -5.74
CA GLU A 13 -12.33 10.01 -6.03
C GLU A 13 -10.85 9.88 -5.65
N GLU A 14 -9.95 10.13 -6.60
CA GLU A 14 -8.50 10.02 -6.37
C GLU A 14 -8.00 10.93 -5.23
N ALA A 15 -8.63 12.09 -5.06
CA ALA A 15 -8.30 13.04 -4.00
C ALA A 15 -8.48 12.44 -2.60
N ASP A 16 -9.51 11.60 -2.40
CA ASP A 16 -9.77 10.94 -1.12
C ASP A 16 -8.69 9.88 -0.84
N ALA A 17 -8.29 9.13 -1.86
CA ALA A 17 -7.22 8.14 -1.76
C ALA A 17 -5.87 8.81 -1.45
N ALA A 18 -5.56 9.92 -2.14
CA ALA A 18 -4.35 10.69 -1.92
C ALA A 18 -4.27 11.25 -0.50
N HIS A 19 -5.39 11.71 0.06
CA HIS A 19 -5.44 12.18 1.45
C HIS A 19 -5.13 11.07 2.47
N ILE A 20 -5.59 9.84 2.20
CA ILE A 20 -5.26 8.67 3.04
C ILE A 20 -3.78 8.32 2.92
N PHE A 21 -3.24 8.27 1.70
CA PHE A 21 -1.84 7.89 1.45
C PHE A 21 -0.82 8.94 1.92
N ALA A 22 -1.24 10.20 2.11
CA ALA A 22 -0.40 11.24 2.69
C ALA A 22 -0.17 11.10 4.21
N GLN A 23 -0.87 10.16 4.87
CA GLN A 23 -0.70 9.92 6.31
C GLN A 23 0.62 9.18 6.58
N PRO A 24 1.25 9.41 7.75
CA PRO A 24 2.51 8.73 8.12
C PRO A 24 2.36 7.21 8.27
N ALA A 25 1.14 6.72 8.47
CA ALA A 25 0.82 5.30 8.44
C ALA A 25 -0.64 5.12 8.00
N PHE A 26 -0.91 4.11 7.19
CA PHE A 26 -2.25 3.71 6.78
C PHE A 26 -2.33 2.19 6.64
N LYS A 27 -3.55 1.67 6.50
CA LYS A 27 -3.80 0.23 6.35
C LYS A 27 -4.29 -0.07 4.94
N ILE A 28 -3.77 -1.14 4.36
CA ILE A 28 -4.31 -1.75 3.16
C ILE A 28 -4.95 -3.08 3.58
N GLN A 29 -6.22 -3.27 3.26
CA GLN A 29 -6.93 -4.52 3.47
C GLN A 29 -7.23 -5.15 2.10
N LEU A 30 -6.86 -6.41 1.94
CA LEU A 30 -7.12 -7.19 0.74
C LEU A 30 -7.98 -8.39 1.12
N ASP A 31 -9.15 -8.50 0.50
CA ASP A 31 -9.99 -9.69 0.58
C ASP A 31 -9.86 -10.47 -0.73
N LEU A 32 -9.45 -11.74 -0.63
CA LEU A 32 -9.24 -12.61 -1.79
C LEU A 32 -10.46 -13.49 -2.09
N GLY A 33 -11.43 -13.60 -1.17
CA GLY A 33 -12.59 -14.48 -1.31
C GLY A 33 -12.27 -15.98 -1.38
N GLN A 34 -11.09 -16.41 -0.91
CA GLN A 34 -10.58 -17.79 -1.01
C GLN A 34 -10.69 -18.61 0.30
N GLY A 35 -11.52 -18.17 1.25
CA GLY A 35 -11.73 -18.86 2.53
C GLY A 35 -11.37 -17.99 3.74
N PRO A 36 -11.31 -18.57 4.96
CA PRO A 36 -11.20 -17.81 6.22
C PRO A 36 -9.77 -17.45 6.63
N GLY A 37 -8.75 -17.82 5.83
CA GLY A 37 -7.35 -17.54 6.16
C GLY A 37 -7.07 -16.04 6.20
N ALA A 38 -6.32 -15.59 7.19
CA ALA A 38 -5.94 -14.18 7.37
C ALA A 38 -4.52 -14.07 7.92
N GLU A 39 -3.80 -13.05 7.48
CA GLU A 39 -2.42 -12.72 7.88
C GLU A 39 -2.28 -11.19 7.94
N THR A 40 -1.36 -10.67 8.76
CA THR A 40 -1.06 -9.23 8.81
C THR A 40 0.43 -9.02 8.65
N VAL A 41 0.80 -8.24 7.64
CA VAL A 41 2.20 -7.89 7.35
C VAL A 41 2.40 -6.40 7.59
N TRP A 42 3.49 -6.06 8.28
CA TRP A 42 3.95 -4.69 8.45
C TRP A 42 5.06 -4.40 7.45
N THR A 43 4.96 -3.28 6.75
CA THR A 43 5.96 -2.83 5.77
C THR A 43 6.03 -1.31 5.78
N SER A 44 7.04 -0.76 5.12
CA SER A 44 7.19 0.67 4.84
C SER A 44 7.17 0.94 3.34
N ASP A 45 7.13 2.22 2.98
CA ASP A 45 7.36 2.70 1.63
C ASP A 45 8.83 2.55 1.20
N LEU A 46 9.05 2.67 -0.10
CA LEU A 46 10.37 2.65 -0.72
C LEU A 46 10.76 4.07 -1.11
N THR A 47 11.60 4.69 -0.29
CA THR A 47 12.03 6.08 -0.48
C THR A 47 13.31 6.19 -1.31
N HIS A 48 13.56 7.39 -1.84
CA HIS A 48 14.84 7.71 -2.47
C HIS A 48 16.01 7.55 -1.47
N ASP A 49 15.83 7.96 -0.22
CA ASP A 49 16.85 7.86 0.82
C ASP A 49 17.22 6.40 1.10
N TYR A 50 16.24 5.49 1.12
CA TYR A 50 16.53 4.06 1.23
C TYR A 50 17.46 3.59 0.11
N VAL A 51 17.22 4.04 -1.13
CA VAL A 51 18.08 3.72 -2.28
C VAL A 51 19.47 4.33 -2.07
N THR A 52 19.58 5.61 -1.72
CA THR A 52 20.86 6.28 -1.50
C THR A 52 21.70 5.60 -0.41
N ILE A 53 21.09 5.24 0.73
CA ILE A 53 21.78 4.58 1.85
C ILE A 53 22.37 3.23 1.43
N ASN A 54 21.66 2.49 0.57
CA ASN A 54 22.03 1.12 0.20
C ASN A 54 22.76 1.01 -1.14
N ALA A 55 22.80 2.07 -1.96
CA ALA A 55 23.42 2.05 -3.28
C ALA A 55 24.95 1.89 -3.22
N ASP A 56 25.59 2.39 -2.16
CA ASP A 56 27.06 2.46 -2.06
C ASP A 56 27.69 1.25 -1.34
N TYR A 57 27.00 0.11 -1.27
CA TYR A 57 27.46 -1.09 -0.54
C TYR A 57 28.70 -1.78 -1.15
N ARG A 58 29.25 -1.27 -2.26
CA ARG A 58 30.49 -1.76 -2.89
C ARG A 58 31.40 -0.61 -3.31
N THR A 59 32.23 -0.13 -2.37
CA THR A 59 33.60 0.35 -2.69
C THR A 59 34.61 -0.45 -1.90
#